data_AF-A0A355A5N1-F1
#
_entry.id   AF-A0A355A5N1-F1
#
_cell.length_a   1.000
_cell.length_b   1.000
_cell.length_c   1.000
_cell.angle_alpha   90.00
_cell.angle_beta   90.00
_cell.angle_gamma   90.00
#
_symmetry.space_group_name_H-M   'P 1'
#
loop_
_entity.id
_entity.type
_entity.pdbx_description
1 polymer ?
#
loop_
_entity_poly.entity_id
_entity_poly.type
_entity_poly.pdbx_seq_one_letter_code
_entity_poly.pdbx_strand_id
1 'polypeptide(L)' 'MLDLWYSEYHTKDVRFSIKVQEHIVTEQTKYQRIDFFKSDTFGTFFTLDGLMMVTEKDE' A
#
# COMPACT_ATOMS: atom_id res chain seq x y z
N MET A 1 0.09 -20.29 -6.33
CA MET A 1 0.76 -19.00 -6.10
C MET A 1 -0.13 -18.19 -5.17
N LEU A 2 0.40 -17.60 -4.11
CA LEU A 2 -0.36 -16.68 -3.27
C LEU A 2 -0.53 -15.36 -4.04
N ASP A 3 -1.77 -14.90 -4.18
CA ASP A 3 -2.04 -13.55 -4.65
C ASP A 3 -1.96 -12.59 -3.45
N LEU A 4 -0.97 -11.70 -3.45
CA LEU A 4 -0.80 -10.67 -2.42
C LEU A 4 -1.51 -9.38 -2.86
N TRP A 5 -2.40 -8.87 -2.01
CA TRP A 5 -3.18 -7.67 -2.28
C TRP A 5 -3.09 -6.69 -1.12
N TYR A 6 -2.76 -5.44 -1.42
CA TYR A 6 -3.04 -4.31 -0.55
C TYR A 6 -4.51 -3.91 -0.72
N SER A 7 -5.19 -3.52 0.35
CA SER A 7 -6.58 -3.04 0.30
C SER A 7 -6.83 -1.92 1.29
N GLU A 8 -7.25 -0.78 0.76
CA GLU A 8 -7.72 0.39 1.49
C GLU A 8 -9.25 0.37 1.56
N TYR A 9 -9.80 0.50 2.78
CA TYR A 9 -11.24 0.46 3.00
C TYR A 9 -11.76 1.87 3.29
N HIS A 10 -12.51 2.45 2.36
CA HIS A 10 -13.03 3.81 2.48
C HIS A 10 -14.35 3.86 3.26
N THR A 11 -15.26 2.93 2.98
CA THR A 11 -16.55 2.76 3.69
C THR A 11 -16.85 1.26 3.84
N LYS A 12 -18.00 0.92 4.43
CA LYS A 12 -18.40 -0.48 4.65
C LYS A 12 -18.52 -1.28 3.34
N ASP A 13 -18.79 -0.61 2.23
CA ASP A 13 -19.09 -1.18 0.92
C ASP A 13 -18.10 -0.75 -0.18
N VAL A 14 -17.17 0.16 0.14
CA VAL A 14 -16.17 0.67 -0.82
C VAL A 14 -14.76 0.34 -0.35
N ARG A 15 -14.02 -0.38 -1.21
CA ARG A 15 -12.58 -0.62 -1.03
C ARG A 15 -11.82 -0.41 -2.34
N PHE A 16 -10.59 0.03 -2.21
CA PHE A 16 -9.61 0.11 -3.28
C PHE A 16 -8.52 -0.94 -3.03
N SER A 17 -8.20 -1.78 -4.03
CA SER A 17 -7.25 -2.88 -3.87
C SER A 17 -6.20 -2.86 -4.96
N ILE A 18 -4.95 -3.09 -4.58
CA ILE A 18 -3.80 -3.15 -5.49
C ILE A 18 -3.16 -4.53 -5.37
N LYS A 19 -2.96 -5.18 -6.52
CA LYS A 19 -2.14 -6.39 -6.58
C LYS A 19 -0.68 -5.99 -6.36
N VAL A 20 -0.05 -6.57 -5.36
CA VAL A 20 1.34 -6.30 -5.01
C VAL A 20 2.19 -7.53 -5.25
N GLN A 21 3.44 -7.32 -5.65
CA GLN A 21 4.44 -8.36 -5.76
C GLN A 21 4.95 -8.75 -4.38
N GLU A 22 5.21 -7.75 -3.54
CA GLU A 22 5.75 -7.92 -2.20
C GLU A 22 5.40 -6.72 -1.29
N HIS A 23 5.36 -7.00 0.00
CA HIS A 23 5.47 -6.01 1.07
C HIS A 23 6.94 -5.91 1.44
N ILE A 24 7.52 -4.72 1.32
CA ILE A 24 8.96 -4.50 1.40
C ILE A 24 9.37 -4.33 2.87
N VAL A 25 8.71 -3.40 3.58
CA VAL A 25 9.04 -3.08 4.97
C VAL A 25 7.86 -2.39 5.67
N THR A 26 7.75 -2.63 6.99
CA THR A 26 6.94 -1.84 7.91
C THR A 26 7.86 -1.06 8.84
N GLU A 27 7.57 0.22 9.04
CA GLU A 27 8.18 1.05 10.08
C GLU A 27 7.08 1.64 10.98
N GLN A 28 7.19 1.45 12.30
CA GLN A 28 6.28 2.08 13.26
C GLN A 28 6.96 3.29 13.87
N THR A 29 6.37 4.47 13.66
CA THR A 29 6.80 5.70 14.33
C THR A 29 5.89 6.02 15.52
N LYS A 30 6.23 7.06 16.29
CA LYS A 30 5.35 7.57 17.36
C LYS A 30 4.06 8.24 16.85
N TYR A 31 3.94 8.47 15.56
CA TYR A 31 2.79 9.16 14.96
C TYR A 31 1.91 8.22 14.13
N GLN A 32 2.54 7.34 13.34
CA GLN A 32 1.88 6.54 12.32
C GLN A 32 2.72 5.33 11.92
N ARG A 33 2.05 4.31 11.41
CA ARG A 33 2.63 3.15 10.74
C ARG A 33 2.92 3.49 9.28
N ILE A 34 4.09 3.13 8.80
CA ILE A 34 4.52 3.29 7.42
C ILE A 34 4.74 1.90 6.83
N ASP A 35 4.13 1.61 5.69
CA ASP A 35 4.36 0.36 4.96
C ASP A 35 4.75 0.66 3.52
N PHE A 36 5.76 -0.05 3.01
CA PHE A 36 6.18 0.04 1.61
C PHE A 36 5.80 -1.24 0.85
N PHE A 37 5.31 -1.07 -0.37
CA PHE A 37 4.88 -2.15 -1.24
C PHE A 37 5.45 -1.96 -2.65
N LYS A 38 5.58 -3.07 -3.36
CA LYS A 38 5.92 -3.06 -4.79
C LYS A 38 4.75 -3.59 -5.61
N SER A 39 4.39 -2.91 -6.68
CA SER A 39 3.38 -3.36 -7.64
C SER A 39 3.83 -3.13 -9.08
N ASP A 40 3.27 -3.91 -10.01
CA ASP A 40 3.53 -3.74 -11.44
C ASP A 40 2.99 -2.39 -11.95
N THR A 41 1.79 -2.02 -11.52
CA THR A 41 1.08 -0.83 -11.99
C THR A 41 1.67 0.45 -11.41
N PHE A 42 1.88 0.52 -10.10
CA PHE A 42 2.28 1.76 -9.40
C PHE A 42 3.78 1.83 -9.05
N GLY A 43 4.55 0.79 -9.37
CA GLY A 43 5.94 0.72 -8.92
C GLY A 43 6.01 0.57 -7.40
N THR A 44 7.00 1.22 -6.78
CA THR A 44 7.10 1.30 -5.33
C THR A 44 6.15 2.37 -4.82
N PHE A 45 5.33 2.03 -3.82
CA PHE A 45 4.48 2.98 -3.13
C PHE A 45 4.51 2.73 -1.63
N PHE A 46 4.10 3.72 -0.86
CA PHE A 46 4.00 3.61 0.59
C PHE A 46 2.62 4.00 1.09
N THR A 47 2.31 3.56 2.30
CA THR A 47 1.06 3.86 2.98
C THR A 47 1.35 4.44 4.36
N LEU A 48 0.47 5.30 4.84
CA LEU A 48 0.47 5.81 6.21
C LEU A 48 -0.81 5.34 6.90
N ASP A 49 -0.66 4.58 7.97
CA ASP A 49 -1.76 3.92 8.68
C ASP A 49 -2.71 3.12 7.76
N GLY A 50 -2.17 2.55 6.68
CA GLY A 50 -2.93 1.76 5.70
C GLY A 50 -3.73 2.59 4.70
N LEU A 51 -3.44 3.89 4.57
CA LEU A 51 -3.93 4.76 3.50
C LEU A 51 -2.80 5.00 2.48
N MET A 52 -3.10 4.83 1.20
CA MET A 52 -2.11 4.93 0.15
C MET A 52 -1.66 6.38 -0.05
N MET A 53 -0.35 6.57 -0.12
CA MET A 53 0.28 7.87 -0.40
C MET A 53 0.83 7.89 -1.84
N VAL A 54 1.74 8.82 -2.14
CA VAL A 54 2.32 9.04 -3.48
C VAL A 54 3.01 7.78 -4.03
N THR A 55 3.02 7.63 -5.35
CA THR A 55 3.66 6.52 -6.08
C THR A 55 4.81 7.01 -6.95
N GLU A 56 5.86 6.21 -7.08
CA GLU A 56 7.06 6.51 -7.89
C GLU A 56 6.76 6.82 -9.38
N LYS A 57 5.63 6.35 -9.93
CA LYS A 57 5.30 6.55 -11.35
C LYS A 57 4.57 7.86 -11.68
N ASP A 58 4.10 8.59 -10.66
CA ASP A 58 3.41 9.88 -10.82
C ASP A 58 4.24 11.05 -10.24
N GLU A 59 5.53 10.83 -9.90
CA GLU A 59 6.51 11.85 -9.51
C GLU A 59 7.50 12.18 -10.65
#